data_AF-A0A182SSG3-F1
#
_entry.id   AF-A0A182SSG3-F1
#
_cell.length_a   1.000
_cell.length_b   1.000
_cell.length_c   1.000
_cell.angle_alpha   90.00
_cell.angle_beta   90.00
_cell.angle_gamma   90.00
#
_symmetry.space_group_name_H-M   'P 1'
#
loop_
_entity.id
_entity.type
_entity.pdbx_description
1 polymer ?
#
loop_
_entity_poly.entity_id
_entity_poly.type
_entity_poly.pdbx_seq_one_letter_code
_entity_poly.pdbx_strand_id
1 'polypeptide(L)'
;MLPPATEPKMIFRVFSFFYFLSRPLLKWFLHRFTNLCELQRICYGCPPGATRTKKVQMSLELSRRLPIKKLLHILNELVSNDVEETFLRREIQTRAIGTVLQVKKINPKVHIDFPRSFGSCAEKIWGYKRLYFMVEKLRATQYDSEDPEHEAKLLLLWKLLVGDEMQ
;
A
#
# COMPACT_ATOMS: atom_id res chain seq x y z
N MET A 1 8.76 0.54 -52.21
CA MET A 1 9.57 0.56 -50.97
C MET A 1 8.65 0.93 -49.82
N LEU A 2 8.17 -0.05 -49.05
CA LEU A 2 7.39 0.21 -47.83
C LEU A 2 8.38 0.39 -46.66
N PRO A 3 8.22 1.39 -45.79
CA PRO A 3 9.10 1.57 -44.64
C PRO A 3 8.92 0.42 -43.64
N PRO A 4 9.99 0.02 -42.92
CA PRO A 4 9.94 -1.10 -42.00
C PRO A 4 9.02 -0.78 -40.83
N ALA A 5 8.24 -1.79 -40.43
CA ALA A 5 7.31 -1.77 -39.32
C ALA A 5 7.91 -1.06 -38.10
N THR A 6 7.26 0.01 -37.66
CA THR A 6 7.54 0.68 -36.40
C THR A 6 7.29 -0.30 -35.27
N GLU A 7 8.36 -0.94 -34.80
CA GLU A 7 8.39 -1.84 -33.65
C GLU A 7 7.54 -1.26 -32.50
N PRO A 8 6.48 -1.95 -32.04
CA PRO A 8 5.58 -1.44 -30.99
C PRO A 8 6.33 -1.10 -29.68
N LYS A 9 7.51 -1.70 -29.48
CA LYS A 9 8.44 -1.42 -28.38
C LYS A 9 9.04 0.00 -28.45
N MET A 10 9.32 0.52 -29.63
CA MET A 10 9.85 1.87 -29.83
C MET A 10 8.79 2.92 -29.53
N ILE A 11 7.55 2.71 -30.01
CA ILE A 11 6.41 3.58 -29.71
C ILE A 11 6.16 3.63 -28.20
N PHE A 12 6.16 2.48 -27.52
CA PHE A 12 5.99 2.42 -26.06
C PHE A 12 7.10 3.17 -25.30
N ARG A 13 8.37 3.03 -25.71
CA ARG A 13 9.50 3.77 -25.10
C ARG A 13 9.38 5.27 -25.29
N VAL A 14 8.98 5.71 -26.48
CA VAL A 14 8.78 7.13 -26.79
C VAL A 14 7.63 7.71 -25.95
N PHE A 15 6.48 7.03 -25.90
CA PHE A 15 5.36 7.42 -25.03
C PHE A 15 5.76 7.46 -23.55
N SER A 16 6.51 6.47 -23.08
CA SER A 16 7.01 6.44 -21.71
C SER A 16 7.95 7.62 -21.42
N PHE A 17 8.82 7.98 -22.37
CA PHE A 17 9.72 9.13 -22.24
C PHE A 17 8.95 10.46 -22.14
N PHE A 18 7.99 10.69 -23.04
CA PHE A 18 7.12 11.87 -22.99
C PHE A 18 6.25 11.93 -21.72
N TYR A 19 5.75 10.78 -21.26
CA TYR A 19 5.01 10.69 -20.00
C TYR A 19 5.89 11.07 -18.79
N PHE A 20 7.16 10.61 -18.78
CA PHE A 20 8.09 10.95 -17.71
C PHE A 20 8.48 12.44 -17.72
N LEU A 21 8.63 13.03 -18.91
CA LEU A 21 8.98 14.43 -19.10
C LEU A 21 7.81 15.38 -18.74
N SER A 22 6.58 14.98 -19.06
CA SER A 22 5.37 15.79 -18.78
C SER A 22 4.91 15.72 -17.32
N ARG A 23 5.26 14.65 -16.58
CA ARG A 23 4.93 14.50 -15.14
C ARG A 23 5.26 15.72 -14.26
N PRO A 24 6.48 16.30 -14.27
CA PRO A 24 6.80 17.48 -13.47
C PRO A 24 5.97 18.70 -13.90
N LEU A 25 5.71 18.89 -15.20
CA LEU A 25 4.90 19.99 -15.71
C LEU A 25 3.44 19.87 -15.30
N LEU A 26 2.82 18.71 -15.46
CA LEU A 26 1.45 18.46 -15.02
C LEU A 26 1.32 18.60 -13.50
N LYS A 27 2.33 18.14 -12.76
CA LYS A 27 2.36 18.28 -11.31
C LYS A 27 2.47 19.74 -10.88
N TRP A 28 3.34 20.52 -11.52
CA TRP A 28 3.49 21.95 -11.30
C TRP A 28 2.19 22.70 -11.64
N PHE A 29 1.61 22.41 -12.81
CA PHE A 29 0.35 22.97 -13.29
C PHE A 29 -0.76 22.69 -12.27
N LEU A 30 -1.03 21.43 -11.95
CA LEU A 30 -2.08 21.08 -10.99
C LEU A 30 -1.83 21.69 -9.61
N HIS A 31 -0.58 21.79 -9.16
CA HIS A 31 -0.28 22.43 -7.88
C HIS A 31 -0.56 23.94 -7.93
N ARG A 32 -0.23 24.61 -9.04
CA ARG A 32 -0.50 26.04 -9.26
C ARG A 32 -2.00 26.35 -9.30
N PHE A 33 -2.80 25.47 -9.91
CA PHE A 33 -4.23 25.68 -10.07
C PHE A 33 -5.06 25.24 -8.85
N THR A 34 -4.67 24.16 -8.16
CA THR A 34 -5.46 23.66 -7.03
C THR A 34 -4.89 24.05 -5.66
N ASN A 35 -3.64 24.50 -5.56
CA ASN A 35 -2.88 24.66 -4.31
C ASN A 35 -2.81 23.38 -3.43
N LEU A 36 -3.23 22.24 -3.97
CA LEU A 36 -3.23 20.96 -3.27
C LEU A 36 -1.98 20.16 -3.66
N CYS A 37 -1.48 19.35 -2.72
CA CYS A 37 -0.51 18.32 -3.04
C CYS A 37 -1.20 17.09 -3.67
N GLU A 38 -0.42 16.22 -4.29
CA GLU A 38 -0.90 15.00 -4.96
C GLU A 38 -1.71 14.09 -4.02
N LEU A 39 -1.28 13.91 -2.77
CA LEU A 39 -2.00 13.11 -1.79
C LEU A 39 -3.35 13.73 -1.42
N GLN A 40 -3.44 15.06 -1.31
CA GLN A 40 -4.71 15.76 -1.07
C GLN A 40 -5.65 15.59 -2.26
N ARG A 41 -5.15 15.74 -3.49
CA ARG A 41 -5.97 15.50 -4.70
C ARG A 41 -6.51 14.08 -4.77
N ILE A 42 -5.72 13.07 -4.37
CA ILE A 42 -6.19 11.68 -4.31
C ILE A 42 -7.24 11.50 -3.21
N CYS A 43 -7.00 12.03 -2.02
CA CYS A 43 -7.90 11.86 -0.87
C CYS A 43 -9.26 12.55 -1.09
N TYR A 44 -9.29 13.71 -1.75
CA TYR A 44 -10.52 14.44 -2.01
C TYR A 44 -11.21 14.03 -3.31
N GLY A 45 -10.44 13.72 -4.36
CA GLY A 45 -10.98 13.50 -5.71
C GLY A 45 -11.32 12.05 -6.05
N CYS A 46 -10.87 11.05 -5.28
CA CYS A 46 -11.17 9.64 -5.52
C CYS A 46 -12.11 9.13 -4.43
N PRO A 47 -13.17 8.35 -4.70
CA PRO A 47 -14.06 7.82 -3.65
C PRO A 47 -13.31 6.89 -2.68
N PRO A 48 -13.78 6.75 -1.42
CA PRO A 48 -13.13 5.89 -0.44
C PRO A 48 -13.18 4.42 -0.90
N GLY A 49 -12.08 3.69 -0.71
CA GLY A 49 -11.98 2.28 -1.11
C GLY A 49 -10.63 1.92 -1.71
N ALA A 50 -10.55 0.74 -2.31
CA ALA A 50 -9.30 0.15 -2.81
C ALA A 50 -8.58 1.04 -3.84
N THR A 51 -9.32 1.68 -4.74
CA THR A 51 -8.75 2.56 -5.77
C THR A 51 -8.02 3.75 -5.16
N ARG A 52 -8.62 4.43 -4.16
CA ARG A 52 -7.97 5.52 -3.43
C ARG A 52 -6.73 5.03 -2.70
N THR A 53 -6.86 3.91 -1.98
CA THR A 53 -5.74 3.32 -1.21
C THR A 53 -4.55 2.97 -2.10
N LYS A 54 -4.77 2.32 -3.25
CA LYS A 54 -3.71 1.99 -4.22
C LYS A 54 -3.02 3.25 -4.76
N LYS A 55 -3.79 4.29 -5.09
CA LYS A 55 -3.22 5.58 -5.55
C LYS A 55 -2.39 6.26 -4.46
N VAL A 56 -2.86 6.23 -3.20
CA VAL A 56 -2.10 6.75 -2.05
C VAL A 56 -0.80 5.98 -1.87
N GLN A 57 -0.84 4.65 -1.89
CA GLN A 57 0.34 3.79 -1.78
C GLN A 57 1.37 4.13 -2.85
N MET A 58 0.94 4.15 -4.12
CA MET A 58 1.81 4.51 -5.25
C MET A 58 2.42 5.90 -5.10
N SER A 59 1.64 6.89 -4.63
CA SER A 59 2.14 8.26 -4.42
C SER A 59 3.19 8.33 -3.29
N LEU A 60 3.04 7.51 -2.25
CA LEU A 60 4.04 7.40 -1.18
C LEU A 60 5.31 6.72 -1.68
N GLU A 61 5.19 5.60 -2.41
CA GLU A 61 6.32 4.83 -2.95
C GLU A 61 7.15 5.64 -3.97
N LEU A 62 6.48 6.43 -4.82
CA LEU A 62 7.13 7.31 -5.78
C LEU A 62 7.67 8.62 -5.16
N SER A 63 7.47 8.84 -3.86
CA SER A 63 7.92 10.06 -3.19
C SER A 63 9.45 10.14 -3.16
N ARG A 64 9.98 11.26 -3.64
CA ARG A 64 11.42 11.56 -3.58
C ARG A 64 11.87 12.14 -2.22
N ARG A 65 10.93 12.39 -1.30
CA ARG A 65 11.24 13.03 0.00
C ARG A 65 11.81 12.01 0.97
N LEU A 66 13.02 12.26 1.47
CA LEU A 66 13.73 11.37 2.40
C LEU A 66 12.91 11.00 3.65
N PRO A 67 12.20 11.92 4.34
CA PRO A 67 11.42 11.55 5.52
C PRO A 67 10.27 10.58 5.20
N ILE A 68 9.65 10.69 4.01
CA ILE A 68 8.62 9.76 3.56
C ILE A 68 9.25 8.38 3.28
N LYS A 69 10.43 8.33 2.65
CA LYS A 69 11.14 7.06 2.45
C LYS A 69 11.51 6.38 3.77
N LYS A 70 12.00 7.15 4.76
CA LYS A 70 12.30 6.65 6.10
C LYS A 70 11.04 6.11 6.79
N LEU A 71 9.92 6.84 6.71
CA LEU A 71 8.63 6.38 7.21
C LEU A 71 8.23 5.04 6.59
N LEU A 72 8.30 4.92 5.25
CA LEU A 72 7.97 3.67 4.57
C LEU A 72 8.83 2.50 5.05
N HIS A 73 10.12 2.73 5.23
CA HIS A 73 11.05 1.72 5.74
C HIS A 73 10.67 1.25 7.14
N ILE A 74 10.50 2.18 8.09
CA ILE A 74 10.12 1.88 9.48
C ILE A 74 8.81 1.10 9.54
N LEU A 75 7.78 1.55 8.82
CA LEU A 75 6.48 0.88 8.87
C LEU A 75 6.49 -0.49 8.18
N ASN A 76 7.29 -0.67 7.13
CA ASN A 76 7.45 -1.99 6.51
C ASN A 76 8.26 -2.95 7.41
N GLU A 77 9.22 -2.45 8.19
CA GLU A 77 9.96 -3.24 9.16
C GLU A 77 9.05 -3.71 10.30
N LEU A 78 8.23 -2.81 10.85
CA LEU A 78 7.22 -3.15 11.87
C LEU A 78 6.22 -4.20 11.39
N VAL A 79 5.89 -4.22 10.10
CA VAL A 79 5.01 -5.23 9.51
C VAL A 79 5.61 -6.63 9.58
N SER A 80 6.93 -6.75 9.40
CA SER A 80 7.63 -8.04 9.39
C SER A 80 8.00 -8.53 10.80
N ASN A 81 8.07 -7.64 11.78
CA ASN A 81 8.38 -7.97 13.17
C ASN A 81 7.15 -8.51 13.91
N ASP A 82 7.35 -9.34 14.93
CA ASP A 82 6.24 -9.88 15.71
C ASP A 82 5.73 -8.88 16.75
N VAL A 83 5.04 -7.86 16.27
CA VAL A 83 4.53 -6.75 17.07
C VAL A 83 3.02 -6.87 17.23
N GLU A 84 2.52 -6.46 18.40
CA GLU A 84 1.09 -6.41 18.69
C GLU A 84 0.34 -5.52 17.66
N GLU A 85 -0.82 -5.99 17.21
CA GLU A 85 -1.61 -5.30 16.18
C GLU A 85 -2.07 -3.90 16.62
N THR A 86 -2.42 -3.74 17.89
CA THR A 86 -2.86 -2.45 18.45
C THR A 86 -1.73 -1.42 18.41
N PHE A 87 -0.50 -1.85 18.73
CA PHE A 87 0.70 -1.03 18.65
C PHE A 87 1.00 -0.64 17.20
N LEU A 88 0.99 -1.61 16.28
CA LEU A 88 1.23 -1.35 14.86
C LEU A 88 0.24 -0.31 14.31
N ARG A 89 -1.05 -0.47 14.64
CA ARG A 89 -2.10 0.47 14.22
C ARG A 89 -1.85 1.89 14.76
N ARG A 90 -1.47 2.02 16.03
CA ARG A 90 -1.14 3.31 16.64
C ARG A 90 0.05 3.97 15.96
N GLU A 91 1.10 3.21 15.69
CA GLU A 91 2.30 3.71 15.01
C GLU A 91 2.00 4.15 13.57
N ILE A 92 1.19 3.38 12.83
CA ILE A 92 0.73 3.77 11.50
C ILE A 92 -0.01 5.10 11.56
N GLN A 93 -1.02 5.23 12.43
CA GLN A 93 -1.81 6.45 12.50
C GLN A 93 -0.95 7.66 12.91
N THR A 94 -0.13 7.52 13.95
CA THR A 94 0.66 8.64 14.49
C THR A 94 1.78 9.05 13.54
N ARG A 95 2.63 8.09 13.12
CA ARG A 95 3.81 8.40 12.32
C ARG A 95 3.47 8.74 10.88
N ALA A 96 2.55 8.01 10.25
CA ALA A 96 2.23 8.26 8.85
C ALA A 96 1.55 9.61 8.67
N ILE A 97 0.51 9.89 9.47
CA ILE A 97 -0.21 11.17 9.39
C ILE A 97 0.74 12.31 9.77
N GLY A 98 1.45 12.20 10.91
CA GLY A 98 2.36 13.24 11.37
C GLY A 98 3.45 13.57 10.34
N THR A 99 4.15 12.56 9.83
CA THR A 99 5.22 12.76 8.83
C THR A 99 4.68 13.39 7.55
N VAL A 100 3.52 12.93 7.05
CA VAL A 100 2.96 13.46 5.80
C VAL A 100 2.49 14.90 5.97
N LEU A 101 1.80 15.22 7.08
CA LEU A 101 1.38 16.60 7.37
C LEU A 101 2.59 17.55 7.41
N GLN A 102 3.65 17.15 8.10
CA GLN A 102 4.87 17.95 8.22
C GLN A 102 5.59 18.11 6.87
N VAL A 103 5.89 17.01 6.18
CA VAL A 103 6.67 17.04 4.92
C VAL A 103 5.91 17.76 3.80
N LYS A 104 4.59 17.65 3.78
CA LYS A 104 3.73 18.29 2.76
C LYS A 104 3.23 19.65 3.18
N LYS A 105 3.56 20.12 4.40
CA LYS A 105 3.12 21.39 4.97
C LYS A 105 1.59 21.56 4.90
N ILE A 106 0.86 20.49 5.19
CA ILE A 106 -0.61 20.49 5.17
C ILE A 106 -1.08 20.96 6.54
N ASN A 107 -1.84 22.06 6.58
CA ASN A 107 -2.45 22.52 7.82
C ASN A 107 -3.72 21.70 8.11
N PRO A 108 -3.75 20.86 9.17
CA PRO A 108 -4.90 20.03 9.49
C PRO A 108 -6.13 20.86 9.92
N LYS A 109 -5.95 22.12 10.35
CA LYS A 109 -7.08 23.02 10.68
C LYS A 109 -7.82 23.50 9.43
N VAL A 110 -7.10 23.65 8.31
CA VAL A 110 -7.67 24.03 7.02
C VAL A 110 -8.18 22.80 6.27
N HIS A 111 -7.48 21.67 6.42
CA HIS A 111 -7.74 20.42 5.73
C HIS A 111 -8.18 19.34 6.72
N ILE A 112 -9.33 19.55 7.37
CA ILE A 112 -9.83 18.75 8.49
C ILE A 112 -10.06 17.28 8.09
N ASP A 113 -10.52 17.04 6.87
CA ASP A 113 -10.81 15.68 6.39
C ASP A 113 -9.57 14.91 5.93
N PHE A 114 -8.48 15.61 5.62
CA PHE A 114 -7.28 14.98 5.07
C PHE A 114 -6.64 13.98 6.04
N PRO A 115 -6.35 14.31 7.31
CA PRO A 115 -5.80 13.37 8.27
C PRO A 115 -6.63 12.09 8.38
N ARG A 116 -7.96 12.21 8.44
CA ARG A 116 -8.87 11.06 8.54
C ARG A 116 -8.85 10.21 7.27
N SER A 117 -8.99 10.83 6.10
CA SER A 117 -8.99 10.12 4.82
C SER A 117 -7.66 9.44 4.55
N PHE A 118 -6.55 10.15 4.76
CA PHE A 118 -5.21 9.62 4.57
C PHE A 118 -4.91 8.52 5.59
N GLY A 119 -5.23 8.73 6.88
CA GLY A 119 -5.06 7.74 7.94
C GLY A 119 -5.80 6.43 7.63
N SER A 120 -7.03 6.51 7.13
CA SER A 120 -7.78 5.33 6.71
C SER A 120 -7.14 4.59 5.52
N CYS A 121 -6.45 5.30 4.63
CA CYS A 121 -5.68 4.68 3.55
C CYS A 121 -4.39 4.04 4.08
N ALA A 122 -3.67 4.74 4.96
CA ALA A 122 -2.48 4.26 5.64
C ALA A 122 -2.74 2.93 6.35
N GLU A 123 -3.74 2.89 7.23
CA GLU A 123 -4.13 1.69 7.98
C GLU A 123 -4.40 0.49 7.05
N LYS A 124 -5.10 0.71 5.93
CA LYS A 124 -5.34 -0.34 4.94
C LYS A 124 -4.07 -0.82 4.24
N ILE A 125 -3.14 0.09 3.89
CA ILE A 125 -1.89 -0.26 3.21
C ILE A 125 -1.06 -1.18 4.10
N TRP A 126 -0.79 -0.77 5.33
CA TRP A 126 0.08 -1.53 6.22
C TRP A 126 -0.63 -2.72 6.88
N GLY A 127 -1.94 -2.61 7.14
CA GLY A 127 -2.75 -3.76 7.57
C GLY A 127 -2.78 -4.87 6.53
N TYR A 128 -2.94 -4.53 5.23
CA TYR A 128 -2.86 -5.53 4.18
C TYR A 128 -1.47 -6.15 4.04
N LYS A 129 -0.41 -5.35 4.16
CA LYS A 129 0.97 -5.89 4.17
C LYS A 129 1.22 -6.82 5.35
N ARG A 130 0.70 -6.51 6.54
CA ARG A 130 0.75 -7.37 7.73
C ARG A 130 0.00 -8.67 7.52
N LEU A 131 -1.22 -8.61 7.02
CA LEU A 131 -2.01 -9.80 6.69
C LEU A 131 -1.26 -10.69 5.69
N TYR A 132 -0.74 -10.11 4.61
CA TYR A 132 0.04 -10.84 3.62
C TYR A 132 1.26 -11.52 4.24
N PHE A 133 2.01 -10.80 5.08
CA PHE A 133 3.16 -11.35 5.80
C PHE A 133 2.76 -12.52 6.72
N MET A 134 1.69 -12.39 7.48
CA MET A 134 1.21 -13.45 8.39
C MET A 134 0.74 -14.69 7.62
N VAL A 135 0.02 -14.49 6.51
CA VAL A 135 -0.43 -15.58 5.63
C VAL A 135 0.77 -16.29 5.01
N GLU A 136 1.78 -15.56 4.53
CA GLU A 136 2.99 -16.19 3.99
C GLU A 136 3.81 -16.92 5.05
N LYS A 137 3.88 -16.37 6.28
CA LYS A 137 4.51 -17.05 7.42
C LYS A 137 3.80 -18.37 7.73
N LEU A 138 2.47 -18.36 7.76
CA LEU A 138 1.65 -19.56 7.95
C LEU A 138 1.79 -20.55 6.79
N ARG A 139 1.79 -20.07 5.53
CA ARG A 139 1.99 -20.92 4.35
C ARG A 139 3.36 -21.61 4.37
N ALA A 140 4.36 -20.99 4.98
CA ALA A 140 5.71 -21.52 5.08
C ALA A 140 5.94 -22.47 6.28
N THR A 141 4.97 -22.65 7.18
CA THR A 141 5.13 -23.60 8.30
C THR A 141 5.15 -25.03 7.76
N GLN A 142 6.24 -25.75 8.04
CA GLN A 142 6.33 -27.17 7.73
C GLN A 142 5.54 -27.99 8.75
N TYR A 143 5.04 -29.15 8.31
CA TYR A 143 4.45 -30.12 9.23
C TYR A 143 5.50 -30.62 10.22
N ASP A 144 5.08 -30.76 11.47
CA ASP A 144 5.87 -31.31 12.58
C ASP A 144 5.03 -32.41 13.24
N SER A 145 5.56 -33.63 13.29
CA SER A 145 4.89 -34.78 13.89
C SER A 145 4.87 -34.73 15.41
N GLU A 146 5.76 -33.96 16.03
CA GLU A 146 5.81 -33.79 17.48
C GLU A 146 4.85 -32.68 17.97
N ASP A 147 4.25 -31.92 17.04
CA ASP A 147 3.21 -30.93 17.34
C ASP A 147 1.80 -31.54 17.19
N PRO A 148 1.11 -31.85 18.29
CA PRO A 148 -0.23 -32.43 18.25
C PRO A 148 -1.27 -31.49 17.60
N GLU A 149 -1.02 -30.17 17.55
CA GLU A 149 -1.92 -29.26 16.84
C GLU A 149 -1.89 -29.47 15.33
N HIS A 150 -0.73 -29.81 14.77
CA HIS A 150 -0.59 -30.07 13.33
C HIS A 150 -1.38 -31.32 12.95
N GLU A 151 -1.27 -32.39 13.74
CA GLU A 151 -2.05 -33.61 13.54
C GLU A 151 -3.56 -33.33 13.66
N ALA A 152 -3.98 -32.58 14.69
CA ALA A 152 -5.38 -32.21 14.88
C ALA A 152 -5.95 -31.42 13.69
N LYS A 153 -5.17 -30.47 13.13
CA LYS A 153 -5.57 -29.70 11.94
C LYS A 153 -5.71 -30.60 10.70
N LEU A 154 -4.84 -31.58 10.51
CA LEU A 154 -4.93 -32.56 9.40
C LEU A 154 -6.14 -33.48 9.55
N LEU A 155 -6.42 -33.98 10.76
CA LEU A 155 -7.60 -34.81 11.01
C LEU A 155 -8.91 -34.02 10.82
N LEU A 156 -8.93 -32.75 11.24
CA LEU A 156 -10.07 -31.87 10.98
C LEU A 156 -10.27 -31.66 9.48
N LEU A 157 -9.18 -31.37 8.74
CA LEU A 157 -9.24 -31.21 7.29
C LEU A 157 -9.75 -32.49 6.62
N TRP A 158 -9.27 -33.65 7.03
CA TRP A 158 -9.72 -34.95 6.53
C TRP A 158 -11.23 -35.15 6.75
N LYS A 159 -11.73 -34.90 7.96
CA LYS A 159 -13.17 -34.98 8.28
C LYS A 159 -14.00 -34.05 7.38
N LEU A 160 -13.54 -32.82 7.16
CA LEU A 160 -14.24 -31.85 6.31
C LEU A 160 -14.22 -32.24 4.82
N LEU A 161 -13.17 -32.91 4.35
CA LEU A 161 -13.03 -33.34 2.96
C LEU A 161 -13.82 -34.62 2.65
N VAL A 162 -13.86 -35.58 3.57
CA VAL A 162 -14.58 -36.84 3.39
C VAL A 162 -16.09 -36.66 3.64
N GLY A 163 -16.49 -35.67 4.45
CA GLY A 163 -17.90 -35.48 4.82
C GLY A 163 -18.42 -36.57 5.75
N ASP A 164 -19.72 -36.52 6.09
CA ASP A 164 -20.38 -37.49 6.98
C ASP A 164 -20.56 -38.90 6.36
N GLU A 165 -19.99 -39.19 5.18
CA GLU A 165 -20.17 -40.46 4.45
C GLU A 165 -19.50 -41.68 5.10
N MET A 166 -18.91 -41.53 6.29
CA MET A 166 -18.21 -42.57 7.04
C MET A 166 -18.86 -42.88 8.41
N GLN A 167 -20.16 -42.61 8.56
CA GLN A 167 -20.94 -42.98 9.75
C GLN A 167 -21.69 -44.31 9.58
#